data_AF-E6R8Z4-F1
#
_entry.id   AF-E6R8Z4-F1
#
_cell.length_a   1.000
_cell.length_b   1.000
_cell.length_c   1.000
_cell.angle_alpha   90.00
_cell.angle_beta   90.00
_cell.angle_gamma   90.00
#
_symmetry.space_group_name_H-M   'P 1'
#
loop_
_entity.id
_entity.type
_entity.pdbx_description
1 polymer ?
#
loop_
_entity_poly.entity_id
_entity_poly.type
_entity_poly.pdbx_seq_one_letter_code
_entity_poly.pdbx_strand_id
1 'polypeptide(L)'
;MSGGKPTEEQIEDAILSARFGDLDDLRAFVDTFGKEALAEARDERGNTVLHMCCGNGHLDVLQYLLPLVPPSLLPVTNETGSPAMHYAVANNNTECVKALVNWPEEQGGGLPLLKQKNASGRDAFLESMFAGEGKEEVSGWIEGYLYKVEGGDDEEEGEGEGKEIKMSVGDEVVEDEAEVVDELVEKAEALEVNGEKEEKESN
;
A
#
# COMPACT_ATOMS: atom_id res chain seq x y z
N MET A 1 13.23 -12.50 -33.41
CA MET A 1 12.17 -12.62 -34.43
C MET A 1 10.92 -12.13 -33.74
N SER A 2 10.30 -11.03 -34.15
CA SER A 2 9.01 -10.66 -33.54
C SER A 2 7.97 -11.67 -34.03
N GLY A 3 7.44 -12.49 -33.12
CA GLY A 3 6.21 -13.23 -33.39
C GLY A 3 5.13 -12.24 -33.81
N GLY A 4 4.16 -12.70 -34.62
CA GLY A 4 3.01 -11.87 -34.98
C GLY A 4 2.24 -11.40 -33.74
N LYS A 5 1.27 -10.50 -33.91
CA LYS A 5 0.42 -10.04 -32.80
C LYS A 5 -0.21 -11.25 -32.06
N PRO A 6 -0.17 -11.32 -30.72
CA PRO A 6 -0.80 -12.41 -29.98
C PRO A 6 -2.31 -12.46 -30.22
N THR A 7 -2.87 -13.66 -30.16
CA THR A 7 -4.32 -13.87 -30.14
C THR A 7 -4.92 -13.45 -28.80
N GLU A 8 -6.24 -13.33 -28.73
CA GLU A 8 -6.97 -13.04 -27.49
C GLU A 8 -6.73 -14.13 -26.43
N GLU A 9 -6.80 -15.40 -26.82
CA GLU A 9 -6.46 -16.55 -25.97
C GLU A 9 -5.02 -16.45 -25.41
N GLN A 10 -4.04 -16.05 -26.22
CA GLN A 10 -2.65 -15.90 -25.75
C GLN A 10 -2.49 -14.72 -24.77
N ILE A 11 -3.29 -13.67 -24.93
CA ILE A 11 -3.34 -12.55 -23.98
C ILE A 11 -3.97 -13.01 -22.66
N GLU A 12 -5.08 -13.74 -22.72
CA GLU A 12 -5.74 -14.32 -21.56
C GLU A 12 -4.80 -15.25 -20.80
N ASP A 13 -4.09 -16.14 -21.50
CA ASP A 13 -3.11 -17.06 -20.91
C ASP A 13 -1.97 -16.32 -20.21
N ALA A 14 -1.46 -15.22 -20.80
CA ALA A 14 -0.44 -14.40 -20.15
C ALA A 14 -0.95 -13.73 -18.87
N ILE A 15 -2.18 -13.22 -18.88
CA ILE A 15 -2.81 -12.64 -17.68
C ILE A 15 -3.07 -13.71 -16.63
N LEU A 16 -3.45 -14.91 -17.03
CA LEU A 16 -3.65 -16.06 -16.16
C LEU A 16 -2.33 -16.54 -15.55
N SER A 17 -1.25 -16.56 -16.33
CA SER A 17 0.10 -16.84 -15.86
C SER A 17 0.54 -15.85 -14.78
N ALA A 18 0.26 -14.55 -14.97
CA ALA A 18 0.51 -13.54 -13.96
C ALA A 18 -0.34 -13.73 -12.69
N ARG A 19 -1.54 -14.29 -12.81
CA ARG A 19 -2.44 -14.60 -11.69
C ARG A 19 -1.94 -15.77 -10.84
N PHE A 20 -1.30 -16.76 -11.46
CA PHE A 20 -0.85 -17.98 -10.78
C PHE A 20 0.65 -17.99 -10.45
N GLY A 21 1.39 -16.97 -10.92
CA GLY A 21 2.83 -16.86 -10.64
C GLY A 21 3.69 -17.64 -11.63
N ASP A 22 3.15 -17.98 -12.80
CA ASP A 22 3.85 -18.77 -13.82
C ASP A 22 4.83 -17.89 -14.61
N LEU A 23 5.95 -17.57 -13.97
CA LEU A 23 6.98 -16.68 -14.51
C LEU A 23 7.59 -17.21 -15.81
N ASP A 24 7.75 -18.52 -15.95
CA ASP A 24 8.33 -19.12 -17.15
C ASP A 24 7.42 -18.95 -18.37
N ASP A 25 6.10 -19.03 -18.20
CA ASP A 25 5.13 -18.81 -19.27
C ASP A 25 5.07 -17.33 -19.68
N LEU A 26 5.17 -16.42 -18.71
CA LEU A 26 5.32 -14.99 -18.99
C LEU A 26 6.60 -14.67 -19.76
N ARG A 27 7.72 -15.33 -19.44
CA ARG A 27 8.98 -15.19 -20.19
C ARG A 27 8.80 -15.71 -21.61
N ALA A 28 8.20 -16.88 -21.79
CA ALA A 28 7.93 -17.45 -23.11
C ALA A 28 7.03 -16.54 -23.95
N PHE A 29 6.02 -15.91 -23.34
CA PHE A 29 5.16 -14.92 -23.97
C PHE A 29 5.97 -13.71 -24.45
N VAL A 30 6.81 -13.12 -23.58
CA VAL A 30 7.65 -11.97 -23.92
C VAL A 30 8.68 -12.31 -25.02
N ASP A 31 9.30 -13.49 -24.96
CA ASP A 31 10.25 -13.95 -25.97
C ASP A 31 9.59 -14.13 -27.35
N THR A 32 8.31 -14.54 -27.36
CA THR A 32 7.54 -14.76 -28.59
C THR A 32 6.98 -13.47 -29.16
N PHE A 33 6.35 -12.63 -28.35
CA PHE A 33 5.53 -11.50 -28.79
C PHE A 33 6.16 -10.13 -28.54
N GLY A 34 7.25 -10.06 -27.76
CA GLY A 34 7.84 -8.81 -27.29
C GLY A 34 7.13 -8.27 -26.04
N LYS A 35 7.86 -7.48 -25.26
CA LYS A 35 7.35 -6.86 -24.03
C LYS A 35 6.21 -5.87 -24.29
N GLU A 36 6.16 -5.28 -25.48
CA GLU A 36 5.12 -4.33 -25.89
C GLU A 36 3.74 -4.99 -25.91
N ALA A 37 3.66 -6.31 -26.14
CA ALA A 37 2.41 -7.05 -26.08
C ALA A 37 1.77 -7.04 -24.68
N LEU A 38 2.57 -6.95 -23.61
CA LEU A 38 2.06 -6.85 -22.24
C LEU A 38 1.38 -5.51 -21.96
N ALA A 39 1.80 -4.43 -22.64
CA ALA A 39 1.26 -3.09 -22.41
C ALA A 39 -0.22 -2.98 -22.81
N GLU A 40 -0.62 -3.72 -23.84
CA GLU A 40 -1.99 -3.74 -24.39
C GLU A 40 -2.85 -4.88 -23.83
N ALA A 41 -2.25 -5.85 -23.13
CA ALA A 41 -2.94 -7.02 -22.58
C ALA A 41 -3.94 -6.63 -21.47
N ARG A 42 -5.23 -6.90 -21.68
CA ARG A 42 -6.31 -6.67 -20.72
C ARG A 42 -7.28 -7.86 -20.72
N ASP A 43 -7.78 -8.23 -19.54
CA ASP A 43 -8.90 -9.17 -19.43
C ASP A 43 -10.25 -8.45 -19.60
N GLU A 44 -11.34 -9.20 -19.56
CA GLU A 44 -12.72 -8.68 -19.69
C GLU A 44 -13.08 -7.60 -18.65
N ARG A 45 -12.38 -7.55 -17.51
CA ARG A 45 -12.59 -6.60 -16.42
C ARG A 45 -11.59 -5.43 -16.47
N GLY A 46 -10.80 -5.33 -17.54
CA GLY A 46 -9.76 -4.33 -17.71
C GLY A 46 -8.52 -4.56 -16.85
N ASN A 47 -8.35 -5.74 -16.24
CA ASN A 47 -7.15 -6.04 -15.47
C ASN A 47 -5.95 -6.28 -16.38
N THR A 48 -4.79 -5.80 -15.94
CA THR A 48 -3.49 -6.06 -16.57
C THR A 48 -2.81 -7.25 -15.90
N VAL A 49 -1.68 -7.71 -16.47
CA VAL A 49 -0.75 -8.63 -15.79
C VAL A 49 -0.32 -8.13 -14.41
N LEU A 50 -0.18 -6.81 -14.21
CA LEU A 50 0.19 -6.22 -12.93
C LEU A 50 -0.93 -6.38 -11.89
N HIS A 51 -2.19 -6.19 -12.28
CA HIS A 51 -3.32 -6.40 -11.35
C HIS A 51 -3.33 -7.83 -10.81
N MET A 52 -3.10 -8.80 -11.70
CA MET A 52 -3.15 -10.22 -11.36
C MET A 52 -1.96 -10.64 -10.50
N CYS A 53 -0.72 -10.27 -10.84
CA CYS A 53 0.43 -10.66 -10.01
C CYS A 53 0.43 -9.94 -8.66
N CYS A 54 0.09 -8.65 -8.63
CA CYS A 54 0.00 -7.87 -7.39
C CYS A 54 -1.12 -8.37 -6.49
N GLY A 55 -2.30 -8.66 -7.05
CA GLY A 55 -3.43 -9.19 -6.30
C GLY A 55 -3.22 -10.60 -5.74
N ASN A 56 -2.33 -11.40 -6.32
CA ASN A 56 -2.05 -12.76 -5.84
C ASN A 56 -0.68 -12.90 -5.15
N GLY A 57 0.04 -11.80 -4.94
CA GLY A 57 1.27 -11.79 -4.14
C GLY A 57 2.50 -12.36 -4.86
N HIS A 58 2.48 -12.43 -6.20
CA HIS A 58 3.59 -12.93 -7.00
C HIS A 58 4.67 -11.86 -7.20
N LEU A 59 5.45 -11.64 -6.14
CA LEU A 59 6.52 -10.64 -6.11
C LEU A 59 7.59 -10.89 -7.18
N ASP A 60 7.94 -12.15 -7.43
CA ASP A 60 8.91 -12.56 -8.44
C ASP A 60 8.45 -12.20 -9.86
N VAL A 61 7.17 -12.43 -10.15
CA VAL A 61 6.53 -11.98 -11.39
C VAL A 61 6.52 -10.46 -11.48
N LEU A 62 6.15 -9.76 -10.41
CA LEU A 62 6.16 -8.30 -10.39
C LEU A 62 7.56 -7.73 -10.68
N GLN A 63 8.60 -8.25 -10.02
CA GLN A 63 9.99 -7.82 -10.21
C GLN A 63 10.48 -8.07 -11.64
N TYR A 64 10.02 -9.14 -12.29
CA TYR A 64 10.28 -9.38 -13.70
C TYR A 64 9.54 -8.40 -14.62
N LEU A 65 8.28 -8.09 -14.33
CA LEU A 65 7.43 -7.26 -15.19
C LEU A 65 7.76 -5.76 -15.12
N LEU A 66 8.08 -5.21 -13.94
CA LEU A 66 8.35 -3.79 -13.73
C LEU A 66 9.35 -3.17 -14.74
N PRO A 67 10.53 -3.76 -15.02
CA PRO A 67 11.45 -3.22 -16.02
C PRO A 67 11.02 -3.43 -17.48
N LEU A 68 10.01 -4.26 -17.74
CA LEU A 68 9.55 -4.62 -19.09
C LEU A 68 8.38 -3.78 -19.56
N VAL A 69 7.50 -3.39 -18.63
CA VAL A 69 6.29 -2.63 -18.94
C VAL A 69 6.58 -1.13 -19.03
N PRO A 70 5.82 -0.37 -19.85
CA PRO A 70 5.95 1.08 -19.85
C PRO A 70 5.48 1.67 -18.51
N PRO A 71 6.09 2.77 -18.02
CA PRO A 71 5.67 3.46 -16.79
C PRO A 71 4.18 3.77 -16.71
N SER A 72 3.57 4.10 -17.85
CA SER A 72 2.15 4.41 -17.95
C SER A 72 1.22 3.24 -17.64
N LEU A 73 1.73 2.00 -17.53
CA LEU A 73 0.92 0.82 -17.21
C LEU A 73 0.61 0.71 -15.71
N LEU A 74 1.48 1.20 -14.82
CA LEU A 74 1.30 1.12 -13.37
C LEU A 74 0.01 1.82 -12.88
N PRO A 75 -0.31 3.05 -13.34
CA PRO A 75 -1.53 3.75 -12.94
C PRO A 75 -2.77 3.34 -13.74
N VAL A 76 -2.69 2.40 -14.69
CA VAL A 76 -3.86 1.94 -15.45
C VAL A 76 -4.86 1.31 -14.50
N THR A 77 -6.11 1.71 -14.66
CA THR A 77 -7.21 1.23 -13.83
C THR A 77 -8.07 0.21 -14.57
N ASN A 78 -8.55 -0.78 -13.84
CA ASN A 78 -9.57 -1.70 -14.31
C ASN A 78 -10.99 -1.09 -14.25
N GLU A 79 -12.04 -1.89 -14.46
CA GLU A 79 -13.43 -1.44 -14.41
C GLU A 79 -13.89 -0.85 -13.06
N THR A 80 -13.24 -1.18 -11.94
CA THR A 80 -13.53 -0.58 -10.63
C THR A 80 -12.76 0.72 -10.39
N GLY A 81 -12.07 1.23 -11.41
CA GLY A 81 -11.16 2.36 -11.30
C GLY A 81 -9.91 2.05 -10.48
N SER A 82 -9.66 0.78 -10.14
CA SER A 82 -8.55 0.38 -9.28
C SER A 82 -7.31 0.11 -10.12
N PRO A 83 -6.15 0.73 -9.83
CA PRO A 83 -4.86 0.24 -10.32
C PRO A 83 -4.41 -1.03 -9.59
N ALA A 84 -3.31 -1.64 -10.06
CA ALA A 84 -2.73 -2.85 -9.47
C ALA A 84 -2.37 -2.71 -7.98
N MET A 85 -2.04 -1.48 -7.53
CA MET A 85 -1.77 -1.15 -6.12
C MET A 85 -2.94 -1.55 -5.21
N HIS A 86 -4.18 -1.22 -5.59
CA HIS A 86 -5.37 -1.55 -4.78
C HIS A 86 -5.59 -3.05 -4.67
N TYR A 87 -5.23 -3.82 -5.68
CA TYR A 87 -5.34 -5.28 -5.66
C TYR A 87 -4.32 -5.90 -4.69
N ALA A 88 -3.08 -5.40 -4.69
CA ALA A 88 -2.09 -5.82 -3.69
C ALA A 88 -2.58 -5.50 -2.27
N VAL A 89 -3.13 -4.31 -2.06
CA VAL A 89 -3.64 -3.90 -0.75
C VAL A 89 -4.84 -4.73 -0.30
N ALA A 90 -5.86 -4.88 -1.16
CA ALA A 90 -7.07 -5.61 -0.83
C ALA A 90 -6.79 -7.06 -0.40
N ASN A 91 -5.70 -7.65 -0.89
CA ASN A 91 -5.29 -9.01 -0.58
C ASN A 91 -4.10 -9.11 0.40
N ASN A 92 -3.72 -8.02 1.06
CA ASN A 92 -2.61 -7.95 2.03
C ASN A 92 -1.25 -8.41 1.47
N ASN A 93 -0.99 -8.17 0.19
CA ASN A 93 0.29 -8.49 -0.46
C ASN A 93 1.31 -7.37 -0.25
N THR A 94 1.73 -7.20 1.01
CA THR A 94 2.58 -6.10 1.47
C THR A 94 3.89 -5.98 0.69
N GLU A 95 4.50 -7.10 0.30
CA GLU A 95 5.75 -7.07 -0.48
C GLU A 95 5.57 -6.53 -1.90
N CYS A 96 4.41 -6.80 -2.54
CA CYS A 96 4.08 -6.18 -3.82
C CYS A 96 3.85 -4.66 -3.67
N VAL A 97 3.19 -4.23 -2.59
CA VAL A 97 3.01 -2.80 -2.29
C VAL A 97 4.37 -2.12 -2.11
N LYS A 98 5.25 -2.69 -1.29
CA LYS A 98 6.63 -2.22 -1.10
C LYS A 98 7.38 -2.10 -2.43
N ALA A 99 7.29 -3.12 -3.29
CA ALA A 99 7.97 -3.12 -4.58
C ALA A 99 7.46 -2.01 -5.51
N LEU A 100 6.14 -1.79 -5.57
CA LEU A 100 5.54 -0.71 -6.37
C LEU A 100 5.89 0.68 -5.84
N VAL A 101 5.90 0.86 -4.51
CA VAL A 101 6.26 2.14 -3.88
C VAL A 101 7.75 2.45 -4.05
N ASN A 102 8.62 1.45 -3.91
CA ASN A 102 10.07 1.62 -4.10
C ASN A 102 10.48 1.68 -5.57
N TRP A 103 9.56 1.44 -6.51
CA TRP A 103 9.81 1.65 -7.93
C TRP A 103 9.91 3.16 -8.21
N PRO A 104 10.87 3.63 -9.03
CA PRO A 104 11.09 5.06 -9.22
C PRO A 104 9.83 5.81 -9.64
N GLU A 105 9.60 6.99 -9.07
CA GLU A 105 8.42 7.80 -9.35
C GLU A 105 8.35 8.21 -10.83
N GLU A 106 9.51 8.53 -11.43
CA GLU A 106 9.62 8.82 -12.86
C GLU A 106 9.30 7.61 -13.75
N GLN A 107 9.26 6.41 -13.17
CA GLN A 107 8.83 5.17 -13.82
C GLN A 107 7.42 4.72 -13.38
N GLY A 108 6.64 5.62 -12.76
CA GLY A 108 5.24 5.42 -12.42
C GLY A 108 4.98 4.78 -11.06
N GLY A 109 6.02 4.54 -10.25
CA GLY A 109 5.89 4.05 -8.87
C GLY A 109 5.68 5.16 -7.84
N GLY A 110 6.13 4.93 -6.62
CA GLY A 110 6.20 5.96 -5.58
C GLY A 110 4.86 6.45 -5.01
N LEU A 111 4.92 7.63 -4.40
CA LEU A 111 3.78 8.25 -3.71
C LEU A 111 2.58 8.55 -4.64
N PRO A 112 2.77 9.00 -5.90
CA PRO A 112 1.64 9.25 -6.81
C PRO A 112 0.78 8.00 -7.04
N LEU A 113 1.41 6.83 -7.22
CA LEU A 113 0.69 5.57 -7.38
C LEU A 113 -0.02 5.15 -6.10
N LEU A 114 0.62 5.35 -4.94
CA LEU A 114 0.04 5.04 -3.63
C LEU A 114 -1.20 5.91 -3.32
N LYS A 115 -1.19 7.18 -3.73
CA LYS A 115 -2.28 8.16 -3.52
C LYS A 115 -3.34 8.15 -4.63
N GLN A 116 -3.15 7.37 -5.70
CA GLN A 116 -4.13 7.28 -6.78
C GLN A 116 -5.46 6.74 -6.24
N LYS A 117 -6.58 7.38 -6.60
CA LYS A 117 -7.90 7.00 -6.14
C LYS A 117 -8.62 6.09 -7.14
N ASN A 118 -9.33 5.09 -6.63
CA ASN A 118 -10.24 4.28 -7.43
C ASN A 118 -11.60 4.95 -7.66
N ALA A 119 -12.53 4.24 -8.32
CA ALA A 119 -13.86 4.78 -8.62
C ALA A 119 -14.70 5.09 -7.36
N SER A 120 -14.36 4.50 -6.21
CA SER A 120 -14.96 4.81 -4.91
C SER A 120 -14.28 6.00 -4.20
N GLY A 121 -13.28 6.63 -4.82
CA GLY A 121 -12.53 7.74 -4.25
C GLY A 121 -11.50 7.34 -3.19
N ARG A 122 -11.18 6.03 -3.08
CA ARG A 122 -10.23 5.49 -2.10
C ARG A 122 -8.84 5.36 -2.70
N ASP A 123 -7.83 5.87 -1.99
CA ASP A 123 -6.43 5.56 -2.27
C ASP A 123 -6.04 4.21 -1.66
N ALA A 124 -4.76 3.82 -1.75
CA ALA A 124 -4.28 2.55 -1.23
C ALA A 124 -4.51 2.40 0.28
N PHE A 125 -4.25 3.46 1.07
CA PHE A 125 -4.44 3.41 2.52
C PHE A 125 -5.91 3.25 2.89
N LEU A 126 -6.80 4.06 2.29
CA LEU A 126 -8.24 3.91 2.51
C LEU A 126 -8.72 2.54 2.04
N GLU A 127 -8.20 2.02 0.92
CA GLU A 127 -8.55 0.68 0.45
C GLU A 127 -8.23 -0.39 1.52
N SER A 128 -7.08 -0.34 2.20
CA SER A 128 -6.78 -1.28 3.30
C SER A 128 -7.79 -1.22 4.44
N MET A 129 -8.36 -0.05 4.73
CA MET A 129 -9.35 0.10 5.81
C MET A 129 -10.73 -0.44 5.44
N PHE A 130 -11.05 -0.51 4.14
CA PHE A 130 -12.36 -0.95 3.65
C PHE A 130 -12.35 -2.36 3.02
N ALA A 131 -11.18 -3.00 2.86
CA ALA A 131 -11.04 -4.33 2.25
C ALA A 131 -11.39 -5.51 3.20
N GLY A 132 -11.86 -5.23 4.42
CA GLY A 132 -12.21 -6.23 5.43
C GLY A 132 -11.08 -6.51 6.43
N GLU A 133 -11.25 -7.53 7.26
CA GLU A 133 -10.26 -7.92 8.27
C GLU A 133 -8.96 -8.48 7.64
N GLY A 134 -7.84 -8.45 8.38
CA GLY A 134 -6.59 -9.09 7.95
C GLY A 134 -5.70 -8.22 7.05
N LYS A 135 -5.81 -6.88 7.15
CA LYS A 135 -5.01 -5.89 6.37
C LYS A 135 -4.05 -5.11 7.26
N GLU A 136 -3.82 -5.56 8.49
CA GLU A 136 -3.06 -4.83 9.50
C GLU A 136 -1.60 -4.64 9.07
N GLU A 137 -1.02 -5.65 8.42
CA GLU A 137 0.35 -5.59 7.93
C GLU A 137 0.51 -4.54 6.83
N VAL A 138 -0.30 -4.61 5.77
CA VAL A 138 -0.23 -3.66 4.66
C VAL A 138 -0.65 -2.25 5.10
N SER A 139 -1.68 -2.14 5.92
CA SER A 139 -2.17 -0.86 6.45
C SER A 139 -1.10 -0.18 7.29
N GLY A 140 -0.53 -0.89 8.27
CA GLY A 140 0.52 -0.34 9.14
C GLY A 140 1.79 0.00 8.37
N TRP A 141 2.15 -0.78 7.34
CA TRP A 141 3.27 -0.43 6.48
C TRP A 141 3.01 0.85 5.68
N ILE A 142 1.82 0.99 5.07
CA ILE A 142 1.45 2.19 4.32
C ILE A 142 1.40 3.42 5.24
N GLU A 143 0.77 3.31 6.41
CA GLU A 143 0.72 4.37 7.42
C GLU A 143 2.12 4.82 7.83
N GLY A 144 3.01 3.88 8.16
CA GLY A 144 4.39 4.18 8.52
C GLY A 144 5.20 4.78 7.36
N TYR A 145 4.95 4.37 6.12
CA TYR A 145 5.55 4.99 4.93
C TYR A 145 5.06 6.44 4.77
N LEU A 146 3.74 6.67 4.86
CA LEU A 146 3.14 8.01 4.75
C LEU A 146 3.64 8.95 5.84
N TYR A 147 3.75 8.48 7.08
CA TYR A 147 4.30 9.28 8.19
C TYR A 147 5.72 9.79 7.86
N LYS A 148 6.59 8.91 7.33
CA LYS A 148 7.96 9.27 6.97
C LYS A 148 8.04 10.29 5.83
N VAL A 149 7.17 10.19 4.83
CA VAL A 149 7.25 11.06 3.63
C VAL A 149 6.39 12.33 3.71
N GLU A 150 5.37 12.37 4.59
CA GLU A 150 4.45 13.51 4.71
C GLU A 150 4.64 14.33 6.01
N GLY A 151 5.42 13.87 7.02
CA GLY A 151 5.52 14.61 8.28
C GLY A 151 6.45 14.05 9.37
N GLY A 152 7.58 13.45 9.00
CA GLY A 152 8.58 12.91 9.93
C GLY A 152 9.94 13.60 9.84
N ASP A 153 9.97 14.94 9.88
CA ASP A 153 11.18 15.77 9.90
C ASP A 153 11.48 16.32 11.32
N ASP A 154 11.40 15.49 12.36
CA ASP A 154 11.94 15.85 13.68
C ASP A 154 12.98 14.80 14.17
N GLU A 155 14.23 15.19 13.94
CA GLU A 155 15.47 14.94 14.70
C GLU A 155 16.48 13.82 14.29
N GLU A 156 17.62 14.37 13.82
CA GLU A 156 19.04 13.98 13.95
C GLU A 156 19.68 12.94 13.02
N GLU A 157 20.38 13.48 12.00
CA GLU A 157 21.61 12.91 11.45
C GLU A 157 22.67 12.76 12.55
N GLY A 158 22.81 11.55 13.10
CA GLY A 158 23.97 11.10 13.85
C GLY A 158 24.74 10.05 13.06
N GLU A 159 25.94 10.38 12.61
CA GLU A 159 26.90 9.48 11.94
C GLU A 159 27.10 8.15 12.70
N GLY A 160 27.12 7.01 12.01
CA GLY A 160 27.53 5.76 12.64
C GLY A 160 27.42 4.51 11.77
N GLU A 161 28.57 4.00 11.32
CA GLU A 161 28.76 2.75 10.59
C GLU A 161 28.07 1.54 11.26
N GLY A 162 27.66 0.58 10.43
CA GLY A 162 26.93 -0.61 10.86
C GLY A 162 27.60 -1.37 12.01
N LYS A 163 26.79 -1.74 13.01
CA LYS A 163 27.08 -2.85 13.92
C LYS A 163 25.82 -3.37 14.60
N GLU A 164 25.78 -4.69 14.72
CA GLU A 164 24.75 -5.51 15.37
C GLU A 164 24.21 -4.88 16.67
N ILE A 165 22.89 -4.79 16.78
CA ILE A 165 22.23 -4.48 18.04
C ILE A 165 22.24 -5.76 18.88
N LYS A 166 23.24 -5.89 19.76
CA LYS A 166 23.20 -6.80 20.90
C LYS A 166 22.21 -6.24 21.93
N MET A 167 21.17 -7.00 22.23
CA MET A 167 20.34 -6.77 23.41
C MET A 167 21.18 -6.99 24.67
N SER A 168 21.46 -5.92 25.40
CA SER A 168 21.87 -5.99 26.80
C SER A 168 20.82 -5.29 27.64
N VAL A 169 20.21 -6.07 28.53
CA VAL A 169 19.36 -5.59 29.63
C VAL A 169 20.23 -4.77 30.59
N GLY A 170 19.78 -3.55 30.91
CA GLY A 170 20.37 -2.70 31.94
C GLY A 170 19.37 -1.61 32.32
N ASP A 171 18.98 -1.61 33.59
CA ASP A 171 18.12 -0.64 34.29
C ASP A 171 18.47 0.82 33.99
N GLU A 172 17.46 1.68 33.87
CA GLU A 172 17.34 2.90 34.68
C GLU A 172 15.94 3.57 34.57
N VAL A 173 15.24 3.54 35.72
CA VAL A 173 14.32 4.50 36.35
C VAL A 173 13.31 5.30 35.51
N VAL A 174 12.02 5.00 35.73
CA VAL A 174 10.85 5.83 35.44
C VAL A 174 10.69 6.94 36.48
N GLU A 175 10.57 8.19 36.05
CA GLU A 175 10.09 9.30 36.89
C GLU A 175 8.57 9.52 36.68
N ASP A 176 7.89 9.56 37.82
CA ASP A 176 6.46 9.58 38.17
C ASP A 176 5.42 10.20 37.19
N GLU A 177 4.43 9.39 36.80
CA GLU A 177 3.12 9.78 36.25
C GLU A 177 2.09 10.18 37.34
N ALA A 178 2.50 10.87 38.40
CA ALA A 178 1.61 11.17 39.52
C ALA A 178 0.97 12.57 39.51
N GLU A 179 1.42 13.50 38.68
CA GLU A 179 0.98 14.92 38.78
C GLU A 179 -0.10 15.33 37.76
N VAL A 180 -0.41 14.50 36.77
CA VAL A 180 -1.38 14.86 35.70
C VAL A 180 -2.82 14.46 36.05
N VAL A 181 -3.02 13.62 37.06
CA VAL A 181 -4.36 13.07 37.39
C VAL A 181 -5.20 14.02 38.25
N ASP A 182 -4.59 14.80 39.15
CA ASP A 182 -5.33 15.67 40.09
C ASP A 182 -5.96 16.89 39.40
N GLU A 183 -5.31 17.46 38.36
CA GLU A 183 -5.84 18.64 37.67
C GLU A 183 -7.08 18.33 36.79
N LEU A 184 -7.24 17.06 36.38
CA LEU A 184 -8.40 16.61 35.59
C LEU A 184 -9.61 16.27 36.47
N VAL A 185 -9.39 15.84 37.72
CA VAL A 185 -10.48 15.52 38.67
C VAL A 185 -11.16 16.81 39.16
N GLU A 186 -10.40 17.87 39.50
CA GLU A 186 -11.01 19.15 39.93
C GLU A 186 -11.86 19.82 38.84
N LYS A 187 -11.48 19.65 37.56
CA LYS A 187 -12.27 20.16 36.42
C LYS A 187 -13.57 19.40 36.19
N ALA A 188 -13.62 18.12 36.51
CA ALA A 188 -14.84 17.31 36.36
C ALA A 188 -15.88 17.66 37.45
N GLU A 189 -15.46 17.86 38.70
CA GLU A 189 -16.36 18.21 39.80
C GLU A 189 -16.94 19.64 39.66
N ALA A 190 -16.20 20.57 39.05
CA ALA A 190 -16.68 21.93 38.79
C ALA A 190 -17.79 22.00 37.72
N LEU A 191 -17.89 20.99 36.84
CA LEU A 191 -18.91 20.92 35.78
C LEU A 191 -20.25 20.36 36.27
N GLU A 192 -20.26 19.52 37.31
CA GLU A 192 -21.50 18.94 37.87
C GLU A 192 -22.32 19.96 38.71
N VAL A 193 -21.67 20.97 39.30
CA VAL A 193 -22.36 21.96 40.16
C VAL A 193 -23.14 23.03 39.36
N ASN A 194 -22.83 23.22 38.08
CA ASN A 194 -23.54 24.19 37.24
C ASN A 194 -24.79 23.62 36.54
N GLY A 195 -24.98 22.30 36.52
CA GLY A 195 -26.18 21.67 35.96
C GLY A 195 -27.43 21.76 36.84
N GLU A 196 -27.26 21.93 38.16
CA GLU A 196 -28.38 21.89 39.13
C GLU A 196 -28.95 23.27 39.51
N LYS A 197 -28.37 24.38 39.04
CA LYS A 197 -28.86 25.74 39.34
C LYS A 197 -29.89 26.29 38.35
N GLU A 198 -30.02 25.73 37.15
CA GLU A 198 -30.99 26.23 36.16
C GLU A 198 -32.42 25.65 36.31
N GLU A 199 -32.64 24.61 37.12
CA GLU A 199 -34.00 24.04 37.33
C GLU A 199 -34.80 24.69 38.49
N LYS A 200 -34.26 25.68 39.22
CA LYS A 200 -34.96 26.32 40.36
C LYS A 200 -35.48 27.75 40.13
N GLU A 201 -35.34 28.33 38.94
CA GLU A 201 -35.91 29.65 38.64
C GLU A 201 -37.15 29.64 37.72
N SER A 202 -37.64 28.46 37.34
CA SER A 202 -38.91 28.31 36.61
C SER A 202 -39.96 27.58 37.44
N ASN A 203 -40.48 28.24 38.47
CA ASN A 203 -41.82 27.97 39.03
C ASN A 203 -42.42 29.21 39.70
#